data_AF-A0A935N3P2-F1
#
_entry.id   AF-A0A935N3P2-F1
#
_cell.length_a   1.000
_cell.length_b   1.000
_cell.length_c   1.000
_cell.angle_alpha   90.00
_cell.angle_beta   90.00
_cell.angle_gamma   90.00
#
_symmetry.space_group_name_H-M   'P 1'
#
loop_
_entity.id
_entity.type
_entity.pdbx_description
1 polymer ?
#
loop_
_entity_poly.entity_id
_entity_poly.type
_entity_poly.pdbx_seq_one_letter_code
_entity_poly.pdbx_strand_id
1 'polypeptide(L)'
;MDATQIYLLNGWTVKFQKNIHMYSHDLLLSRGRETFQVYCEDTPYGFVGIWPYEFKETVTNATFQEILTVLRKWASLSNFKYRLYTSQNDYETNGA
;
A
#
# COMPACT_ATOMS: atom_id res chain seq x y z
N MET A 1 16.02 12.99 4.34
CA MET A 1 15.30 11.86 3.71
C MET A 1 14.79 11.00 4.84
N ASP A 2 13.50 10.68 4.85
CA ASP A 2 12.98 9.70 5.81
C ASP A 2 13.62 8.33 5.54
N ALA A 3 13.88 7.58 6.61
CA ALA A 3 14.44 6.25 6.47
C ALA A 3 13.44 5.34 5.76
N THR A 4 13.94 4.56 4.79
CA THR A 4 13.16 3.46 4.21
C THR A 4 12.79 2.48 5.31
N GLN A 5 11.49 2.18 5.42
CA GLN A 5 10.96 1.18 6.34
C GLN A 5 10.74 -0.12 5.58
N ILE A 6 11.15 -1.25 6.17
CA ILE A 6 11.01 -2.58 5.57
C ILE A 6 10.27 -3.48 6.55
N TYR A 7 9.21 -4.14 6.06
CA TYR A 7 8.40 -5.08 6.82
C TYR A 7 8.38 -6.44 6.13
N LEU A 8 8.41 -7.51 6.91
CA LEU A 8 8.21 -8.88 6.42
C LEU A 8 6.83 -9.37 6.89
N LEU A 9 5.87 -9.44 5.96
CA LEU A 9 4.47 -9.71 6.26
C LEU A 9 3.94 -10.82 5.35
N ASN A 10 3.56 -11.95 5.95
CA ASN A 10 2.93 -13.08 5.24
C ASN A 10 3.75 -13.58 4.03
N GLY A 11 5.09 -13.60 4.15
CA GLY A 11 5.99 -13.99 3.06
C GLY A 11 6.28 -12.88 2.03
N TRP A 12 5.73 -11.68 2.21
CA TRP A 12 6.02 -10.50 1.40
C TRP A 12 6.99 -9.56 2.10
N THR A 13 7.87 -8.96 1.32
CA THR A 13 8.64 -7.78 1.73
C THR A 13 7.84 -6.53 1.34
N VAL A 14 7.54 -5.67 2.31
CA VAL A 14 6.94 -4.36 2.09
C VAL A 14 8.00 -3.31 2.34
N LYS A 15 8.38 -2.55 1.33
CA LYS A 15 9.33 -1.45 1.43
C LYS A 15 8.57 -0.15 1.24
N PHE A 16 8.59 0.71 2.25
CA PHE A 16 7.94 2.01 2.22
C PHE A 16 8.97 3.11 2.44
N GLN A 17 8.96 4.12 1.59
CA GLN A 17 9.75 5.32 1.74
C GLN A 17 8.85 6.54 1.55
N LYS A 18 8.68 7.28 2.64
CA LYS A 18 7.96 8.55 2.63
C LYS A 18 8.79 9.60 1.91
N ASN A 19 8.19 10.25 0.93
CA ASN A 19 8.78 11.41 0.26
C ASN A 19 8.25 12.67 0.93
N ILE A 20 9.11 13.41 1.64
CA ILE A 20 8.70 14.58 2.44
C ILE A 20 8.41 15.81 1.56
N HIS A 21 8.98 15.87 0.36
CA HIS A 21 8.85 17.00 -0.57
C HIS A 21 7.88 16.74 -1.73
N MET A 22 7.23 15.57 -1.74
CA MET A 22 6.30 15.17 -2.79
C MET A 22 5.08 14.52 -2.15
N TYR A 23 3.92 14.63 -2.79
CA TYR A 23 2.71 13.98 -2.31
C TYR A 23 2.80 12.46 -2.44
N SER A 24 3.35 11.95 -3.55
CA SER A 24 3.48 10.50 -3.80
C SER A 24 4.63 9.88 -3.01
N HIS A 25 4.40 8.69 -2.45
CA HIS A 25 5.40 7.93 -1.71
C HIS A 25 5.81 6.68 -2.49
N ASP A 26 6.95 6.11 -2.12
CA ASP A 26 7.42 4.86 -2.69
C ASP A 26 6.94 3.69 -1.81
N LEU A 27 6.08 2.83 -2.36
CA LEU A 27 5.56 1.63 -1.70
C LEU A 27 5.70 0.43 -2.62
N LEU A 28 6.62 -0.46 -2.25
CA LEU A 28 6.98 -1.64 -3.04
C LEU A 28 6.61 -2.92 -2.28
N LEU A 29 5.93 -3.83 -2.94
CA LEU A 29 5.66 -5.18 -2.47
C LEU A 29 6.48 -6.19 -3.26
N SER A 30 7.21 -7.07 -2.60
CA SER A 30 7.98 -8.12 -3.28
C SER A 30 7.77 -9.49 -2.64
N ARG A 31 7.60 -10.53 -3.46
CA ARG A 31 7.60 -11.93 -3.04
C ARG A 31 8.31 -12.78 -4.09
N GLY A 32 9.44 -13.38 -3.71
CA GLY A 32 10.27 -14.12 -4.65
C GLY A 32 10.76 -13.23 -5.80
N ARG A 33 10.33 -13.54 -7.03
CA ARG A 33 10.64 -12.75 -8.23
C ARG A 33 9.58 -11.71 -8.60
N GLU A 34 8.43 -11.76 -7.94
CA GLU A 34 7.33 -10.83 -8.19
C GLU A 34 7.56 -9.53 -7.42
N THR A 35 7.32 -8.40 -8.07
CA THR A 35 7.45 -7.08 -7.44
C THR A 35 6.37 -6.14 -7.99
N PHE A 36 5.70 -5.44 -7.09
CA PHE A 36 4.57 -4.55 -7.39
C PHE A 36 4.82 -3.18 -6.76
N GLN A 37 4.88 -2.15 -7.59
CA GLN A 37 4.93 -0.76 -7.15
C GLN A 37 3.49 -0.28 -6.92
N VAL A 38 3.10 -0.11 -5.66
CA VAL A 38 1.76 0.35 -5.29
C VAL A 38 1.76 1.87 -5.29
N TYR A 39 0.83 2.48 -6.03
CA TYR A 39 0.66 3.92 -5.95
C TYR A 39 0.09 4.31 -4.58
N CYS A 40 0.73 5.28 -3.92
CA CYS A 40 0.22 5.87 -2.69
C CYS A 40 0.70 7.32 -2.52
N GLU A 41 -0.10 8.14 -1.84
CA GLU A 41 0.20 9.55 -1.63
C GLU A 41 -0.46 10.11 -0.36
N ASP A 42 0.15 11.14 0.23
CA ASP A 42 -0.50 12.00 1.21
C ASP A 42 -1.60 12.83 0.51
N THR A 43 -2.85 12.69 0.95
CA THR A 43 -3.97 13.45 0.37
C THR A 43 -4.21 14.78 1.10
N PRO A 44 -4.83 15.78 0.45
CA PRO A 44 -5.23 17.04 1.10
C PRO A 44 -6.20 16.87 2.28
N TYR A 45 -6.81 15.69 2.43
CA TYR A 45 -7.79 15.37 3.46
C TYR A 45 -7.16 14.71 4.71
N GLY A 46 -5.83 14.65 4.80
CA GLY A 46 -5.13 14.18 6.00
C GLY A 46 -5.10 12.66 6.17
N PHE A 47 -5.17 11.91 5.06
CA PHE A 47 -4.95 10.46 5.02
C PHE A 47 -4.05 10.09 3.85
N VAL A 48 -3.41 8.93 3.92
CA VAL A 48 -2.65 8.32 2.82
C VAL A 48 -3.60 7.51 1.93
N GLY A 49 -3.72 7.87 0.66
CA GLY A 49 -4.41 7.08 -0.34
C GLY A 49 -3.51 5.95 -0.84
N ILE A 50 -4.05 4.74 -1.00
CA ILE A 50 -3.31 3.55 -1.45
C ILE A 50 -4.15 2.84 -2.52
N TRP A 51 -3.62 2.69 -3.73
CA TRP A 51 -4.39 2.24 -4.90
C TRP A 51 -3.87 0.93 -5.52
N PRO A 52 -4.06 -0.23 -4.86
CA PRO A 52 -3.65 -1.52 -5.41
C PRO A 52 -4.59 -2.06 -6.50
N TYR A 53 -5.81 -1.51 -6.66
CA TYR A 53 -6.81 -2.08 -7.59
C TYR A 53 -6.33 -2.10 -9.04
N GLU A 54 -5.34 -1.29 -9.40
CA GLU A 54 -4.70 -1.32 -10.72
C GLU A 54 -4.12 -2.70 -11.05
N PHE A 55 -3.75 -3.48 -10.03
CA PHE A 55 -3.25 -4.85 -10.25
C PHE A 55 -4.35 -5.85 -10.56
N LYS A 56 -5.64 -5.53 -10.32
CA LYS A 56 -6.74 -6.48 -10.47
C LYS A 56 -6.84 -7.06 -11.90
N GLU A 57 -6.40 -6.30 -12.89
CA GLU A 57 -6.37 -6.73 -14.30
C GLU A 57 -5.09 -7.48 -14.69
N THR A 58 -4.03 -7.39 -13.88
CA THR A 58 -2.70 -7.93 -14.21
C THR A 58 -2.31 -9.17 -13.39
N VAL A 59 -2.95 -9.38 -12.23
CA VAL A 59 -2.68 -10.53 -11.35
C VAL A 59 -3.93 -11.40 -11.16
N THR A 60 -3.73 -12.64 -10.70
CA THR A 60 -4.85 -13.51 -10.34
C THR A 60 -5.65 -12.93 -9.18
N ASN A 61 -6.95 -13.25 -9.07
CA ASN A 61 -7.76 -12.82 -7.93
C ASN A 61 -7.15 -13.29 -6.59
N ALA A 62 -6.57 -14.48 -6.54
CA ALA A 62 -5.89 -14.96 -5.33
C ALA A 62 -4.71 -14.07 -4.95
N THR A 63 -3.81 -13.75 -5.89
CA THR A 63 -2.69 -12.83 -5.68
C THR A 63 -3.17 -11.44 -5.26
N PHE A 64 -4.24 -10.93 -5.87
CA PHE A 64 -4.81 -9.64 -5.52
C PHE A 64 -5.33 -9.62 -4.07
N GLN A 65 -6.04 -10.66 -3.63
CA GLN A 65 -6.50 -10.79 -2.24
C GLN A 65 -5.33 -10.90 -1.25
N GLU A 66 -4.23 -11.56 -1.62
CA GLU A 66 -3.00 -11.59 -0.82
C GLU A 66 -2.38 -10.20 -0.69
N ILE A 67 -2.27 -9.44 -1.79
CA ILE A 67 -1.78 -8.05 -1.80
C ILE A 67 -2.62 -7.18 -0.86
N LEU A 68 -3.95 -7.24 -0.95
CA LEU A 68 -4.84 -6.49 -0.05
C LEU A 68 -4.62 -6.87 1.41
N THR A 69 -4.44 -8.15 1.70
CA THR A 69 -4.19 -8.64 3.07
C THR A 69 -2.87 -8.11 3.63
N VAL A 70 -1.81 -8.09 2.82
CA VAL A 70 -0.50 -7.55 3.20
C VAL A 70 -0.57 -6.05 3.42
N LEU A 71 -1.19 -5.31 2.51
CA LEU A 71 -1.35 -3.86 2.60
C LEU A 71 -2.18 -3.46 3.82
N ARG A 72 -3.26 -4.18 4.11
CA ARG A 72 -4.08 -3.95 5.31
C ARG A 72 -3.26 -4.13 6.59
N LYS A 73 -2.46 -5.20 6.67
CA LYS A 73 -1.59 -5.47 7.82
C LYS A 73 -0.49 -4.42 7.95
N TRP A 74 0.10 -3.99 6.84
CA TRP A 74 1.10 -2.91 6.85
C TRP A 74 0.49 -1.58 7.30
N ALA A 75 -0.67 -1.21 6.75
CA ALA A 75 -1.34 0.03 7.09
C ALA A 75 -1.79 0.06 8.56
N SER A 76 -2.20 -1.08 9.13
CA SER A 76 -2.54 -1.16 10.56
C SER A 76 -1.34 -1.06 11.50
N LEU A 77 -0.12 -1.33 11.02
CA LEU A 77 1.12 -1.12 11.78
C LEU A 77 1.64 0.33 11.65
N SER A 78 1.08 1.08 10.70
CA SER A 78 1.49 2.45 10.42
C SER A 78 0.72 3.44 11.29
N ASN A 79 1.37 4.53 11.69
CA ASN A 79 0.77 5.55 12.56
C ASN A 79 0.07 6.68 11.76
N PHE A 80 -0.61 6.33 10.66
CA PHE A 80 -1.31 7.30 9.81
C PHE A 80 -2.75 6.84 9.50
N LYS A 81 -3.62 7.81 9.16
CA LYS A 81 -4.93 7.52 8.58
C LYS A 81 -4.75 7.06 7.14
N TYR A 82 -5.45 6.03 6.71
CA TYR A 82 -5.33 5.51 5.35
C TYR A 82 -6.67 5.28 4.67
N ARG A 83 -6.65 5.27 3.34
CA ARG A 83 -7.70 4.67 2.51
C ARG A 83 -7.09 3.69 1.53
N LEU A 84 -7.40 2.41 1.70
CA LEU A 84 -6.96 1.31 0.85
C LEU A 84 -8.05 1.03 -0.19
N TYR A 85 -7.85 1.47 -1.42
CA TYR A 85 -8.83 1.36 -2.49
C TYR A 85 -8.83 -0.06 -3.08
N THR A 86 -9.89 -0.82 -2.82
CA THR A 86 -10.09 -2.18 -3.36
C THR A 86 -10.76 -2.16 -4.73
N SER A 87 -11.38 -1.03 -5.08
CA SER A 87 -11.92 -0.68 -6.40
C SER A 87 -11.78 0.84 -6.63
N GLN A 88 -12.24 1.35 -7.77
CA GLN A 88 -12.30 2.79 -8.02
C GLN A 88 -13.22 3.53 -7.05
N ASN A 89 -14.24 2.86 -6.51
CA ASN A 89 -15.29 3.47 -5.69
C ASN A 89 -15.31 2.99 -4.23
N ASP A 90 -14.62 1.88 -3.93
CA ASP A 90 -14.63 1.23 -2.61
C ASP A 90 -13.25 1.30 -1.97
N TYR A 91 -13.22 1.63 -0.68
CA TYR A 91 -12.00 1.67 0.11
C TYR A 91 -12.23 1.19 1.54
N GLU A 92 -11.14 0.71 2.15
CA GLU A 92 -11.07 0.40 3.58
C GLU A 92 -10.28 1.49 4.30
N THR A 93 -10.66 1.85 5.52
CA THR A 93 -10.03 2.95 6.28
C THR A 93 -9.97 2.62 7.78
N ASN A 94 -8.96 3.17 8.47
CA ASN A 94 -8.88 3.22 9.94
C ASN A 94 -9.32 4.57 10.53
N GLY A 95 -9.62 5.56 9.69
CA GLY A 95 -10.25 6.82 10.09
C GLY A 95 -11.77 6.70 9.95
N ALA A 96 -12.47 6.76 11.08
CA ALA A 96 -13.91 7.02 11.14
C ALA A 96 -14.25 8.43 10.67
#